data_AF-A0A0C2CX61-F1
#
_entry.id   AF-A0A0C2CX61-F1
#
_cell.length_a   1.000
_cell.length_b   1.000
_cell.length_c   1.000
_cell.angle_alpha   90.00
_cell.angle_beta   90.00
_cell.angle_gamma   90.00
#
_symmetry.space_group_name_H-M   'P 1'
#
loop_
_entity.id
_entity.type
_entity.pdbx_description
1 polymer ?
#
loop_
_entity_poly.entity_id
_entity_poly.type
_entity_poly.pdbx_seq_one_letter_code
_entity_poly.pdbx_strand_id
1 'polypeptide(L)' 'MSEAEIITNCARKSVIRPALGSKLELDASELTQKQLDDLCVNAVYMEICLTIKQTQLRSLRCPVLQMLVPCEKAGTVP' A
#
# COMPACT_ATOMS: atom_id res chain seq x y z
N MET A 1 -0.10 -0.14 14.17
CA MET A 1 -0.14 -1.48 13.53
C MET A 1 1.19 -1.64 12.80
N SER A 2 1.82 -2.79 12.89
CA SER A 2 3.12 -3.07 12.25
C SER A 2 2.98 -3.40 10.76
N GLU A 3 4.07 -3.33 10.00
CA GLU A 3 4.12 -3.68 8.58
C GLU A 3 3.69 -5.13 8.35
N ALA A 4 4.13 -6.05 9.21
CA ALA A 4 3.78 -7.46 9.13
C ALA A 4 2.26 -7.69 9.33
N GLU A 5 1.64 -6.94 10.24
CA GLU A 5 0.18 -6.98 10.42
C GLU A 5 -0.55 -6.42 9.19
N ILE A 6 -0.03 -5.36 8.56
CA ILE A 6 -0.63 -4.80 7.33
C ILE A 6 -0.62 -5.86 6.24
N ILE A 7 0.52 -6.48 5.98
CA ILE A 7 0.62 -7.51 4.94
C ILE A 7 -0.29 -8.69 5.25
N THR A 8 -0.33 -9.15 6.50
CA THR A 8 -1.16 -10.30 6.89
C THR A 8 -2.65 -9.99 6.74
N ASN A 9 -3.10 -8.80 7.13
CA ASN A 9 -4.52 -8.44 7.13
C ASN A 9 -5.03 -7.96 5.77
N CYS A 10 -4.16 -7.35 4.96
CA CYS A 10 -4.55 -6.72 3.69
C CYS A 10 -4.21 -7.55 2.44
N ALA A 11 -3.39 -8.59 2.54
CA ALA A 11 -3.08 -9.46 1.40
C ALA A 11 -4.35 -9.96 0.71
N ARG A 12 -4.37 -9.80 -0.62
CA ARG A 12 -5.43 -10.25 -1.53
C ARG A 12 -6.82 -9.67 -1.26
N LYS A 13 -6.93 -8.63 -0.44
CA LYS A 13 -8.17 -7.86 -0.25
C LYS A 13 -8.40 -6.96 -1.46
N SER A 14 -9.67 -6.75 -1.81
CA SER A 14 -10.06 -5.86 -2.91
C SER A 14 -10.12 -4.39 -2.49
N VAL A 15 -10.37 -4.13 -1.22
CA VAL A 15 -10.39 -2.78 -0.65
C VAL A 15 -9.45 -2.75 0.55
N ILE A 16 -8.48 -1.85 0.48
CA ILE A 16 -7.53 -1.57 1.56
C ILE A 16 -7.77 -0.13 1.99
N ARG A 17 -8.37 0.05 3.16
CA ARG A 17 -8.68 1.37 3.72
C ARG A 17 -8.51 1.33 5.25
N PRO A 18 -7.95 2.37 5.88
CA PRO A 18 -7.88 2.48 7.33
C PRO A 18 -9.27 2.66 7.96
N ALA A 19 -9.32 2.50 9.29
CA ALA A 19 -10.49 2.91 10.05
C ALA A 19 -10.66 4.44 9.99
N LEU A 20 -11.88 4.91 10.26
CA LEU A 20 -12.20 6.33 10.18
C LEU A 20 -11.33 7.13 11.16
N GLY A 21 -10.61 8.13 10.65
CA GLY A 21 -9.71 8.98 11.46
C GLY A 21 -8.31 8.40 11.70
N SER A 22 -7.97 7.23 11.15
CA SER A 22 -6.61 6.66 11.20
C SER A 22 -5.96 6.61 9.82
N LYS A 23 -4.63 6.39 9.81
CA LYS A 23 -3.82 6.21 8.61
C LYS A 23 -3.27 4.78 8.58
N LEU A 24 -3.13 4.23 7.38
CA LEU A 24 -2.42 2.97 7.15
C LEU A 24 -1.04 3.31 6.58
N GLU A 25 -0.01 3.28 7.41
CA GLU A 25 1.37 3.61 7.01
C GLU A 25 2.16 2.33 6.74
N LEU A 26 2.78 2.24 5.57
CA LEU A 26 3.55 1.07 5.15
C LEU A 26 4.89 1.52 4.58
N ASP A 27 5.98 1.20 5.28
CA ASP A 27 7.32 1.27 4.72
C ASP A 27 7.62 -0.04 3.96
N ALA A 28 7.97 0.10 2.69
CA ALA A 28 8.27 -1.00 1.81
C ALA A 28 9.74 -1.46 1.84
N SER A 29 10.59 -0.82 2.65
CA SER A 29 12.01 -1.18 2.83
C SER A 29 12.21 -2.65 3.24
N GLU A 30 11.33 -3.15 4.12
CA GLU A 30 11.36 -4.52 4.66
C GLU A 30 10.46 -5.51 3.87
N LEU A 31 9.84 -5.08 2.77
CA LEU A 31 8.96 -5.93 1.98
C LEU A 31 9.71 -6.72 0.91
N THR A 32 9.32 -7.99 0.78
CA THR A 32 9.68 -8.81 -0.39
C THR A 32 8.75 -8.50 -1.57
N GLN A 33 9.22 -8.77 -2.80
CA GLN A 33 8.39 -8.65 -4.00
C GLN A 33 7.08 -9.44 -3.89
N LYS A 34 7.13 -10.64 -3.30
CA LYS A 34 5.94 -11.48 -3.11
C LYS A 34 4.92 -10.84 -2.18
N GLN A 35 5.36 -10.25 -1.06
CA GLN A 35 4.45 -9.58 -0.12
C GLN A 35 3.77 -8.37 -0.76
N LEU A 36 4.51 -7.59 -1.55
CA LEU A 36 3.95 -6.47 -2.29
C LEU A 36 2.96 -6.93 -3.37
N ASP A 37 3.31 -7.99 -4.12
CA ASP A 37 2.41 -8.56 -5.12
C ASP A 37 1.13 -9.10 -4.47
N ASP A 38 1.23 -9.84 -3.36
CA ASP A 38 0.07 -10.36 -2.63
C ASP A 38 -0.80 -9.23 -2.05
N LEU A 39 -0.21 -8.10 -1.64
CA LEU A 39 -0.94 -6.91 -1.19
C LEU A 39 -1.79 -6.31 -2.33
N CYS A 40 -1.25 -6.32 -3.55
CA CYS A 40 -1.82 -5.58 -4.68
C CYS A 40 -2.63 -6.42 -5.69
N VAL A 41 -2.46 -7.74 -5.73
CA VAL A 41 -2.98 -8.61 -6.80
C VAL A 41 -4.49 -8.47 -7.04
N ASN A 42 -5.26 -8.24 -5.97
CA ASN A 42 -6.71 -8.06 -6.03
C ASN A 42 -7.16 -6.63 -5.68
N ALA A 43 -6.23 -5.75 -5.29
CA ALA A 43 -6.58 -4.44 -4.74
C ALA A 43 -7.15 -3.55 -5.84
N VAL A 44 -8.41 -3.15 -5.69
CA VAL A 44 -9.14 -2.26 -6.60
C VAL A 44 -9.13 -0.82 -6.05
N TYR A 45 -9.20 -0.68 -4.73
CA TYR A 45 -9.09 0.58 -4.02
C TYR A 45 -8.05 0.48 -2.91
N MET A 46 -7.13 1.43 -2.86
CA MET A 46 -6.12 1.53 -1.81
C MET A 46 -6.06 2.94 -1.25
N GLU A 47 -6.20 3.06 0.07
CA GLU A 47 -5.95 4.28 0.84
C GLU A 47 -4.86 3.98 1.86
N ILE A 48 -3.63 4.33 1.51
CA ILE A 48 -2.43 3.90 2.24
C ILE A 48 -1.29 4.93 2.04
N CYS A 49 -0.46 5.09 3.07
CA CYS A 49 0.74 5.91 3.02
C CYS A 49 1.90 4.97 2.73
N LEU A 50 2.20 4.80 1.45
CA LEU A 50 3.22 3.87 0.99
C LEU A 50 4.56 4.60 0.79
N THR A 51 5.57 4.25 1.58
CA THR A 51 6.94 4.73 1.40
C THR A 51 7.75 3.66 0.67
N ILE A 52 8.23 3.98 -0.53
CA ILE A 52 9.13 3.09 -1.30
C ILE A 52 10.47 3.77 -1.43
N LYS A 53 11.36 3.53 -0.47
CA LYS A 53 12.72 4.06 -0.47
C LYS A 53 13.69 2.97 0.00
N GLN A 54 14.86 2.87 -0.64
CA GLN A 54 15.90 1.91 -0.27
C GLN A 54 15.42 0.45 -0.21
N THR A 55 14.45 0.09 -1.06
CA THR A 55 13.84 -1.25 -1.08
C THR A 55 14.54 -2.17 -2.09
N GLN A 56 14.43 -3.49 -1.91
CA GLN A 56 14.84 -4.49 -2.91
C GLN A 56 13.75 -4.82 -3.95
N LEU A 57 12.62 -4.11 -3.90
CA LEU A 57 11.49 -4.32 -4.78
C LEU A 57 11.86 -3.97 -6.23
N ARG A 58 11.43 -4.80 -7.18
CA ARG A 58 11.73 -4.61 -8.61
C ARG A 58 10.63 -3.86 -9.33
N SER A 59 9.38 -4.02 -8.88
CA SER A 59 8.23 -3.40 -9.51
C SER A 59 7.05 -3.32 -8.55
N LEU A 60 6.26 -2.24 -8.63
CA LEU A 60 4.97 -2.15 -7.98
C LEU A 60 3.89 -2.62 -8.96
N ARG A 61 3.32 -3.82 -8.75
CA ARG A 61 2.32 -4.42 -9.64
C ARG A 61 0.97 -4.52 -8.96
N CYS A 62 0.05 -3.64 -9.34
CA CYS A 62 -1.32 -3.61 -8.84
C CYS A 62 -2.28 -3.69 -10.04
N PRO A 63 -2.48 -4.90 -10.61
CA PRO A 63 -3.02 -5.09 -11.96
C PRO A 63 -4.47 -4.67 -12.14
N VAL A 64 -5.24 -4.64 -11.04
CA VAL A 64 -6.67 -4.30 -11.05
C VAL A 64 -6.98 -3.03 -10.25
N LEU A 65 -5.94 -2.28 -9.86
CA LEU A 65 -6.09 -1.07 -9.07
C LEU A 65 -6.73 0.03 -9.91
N GLN A 66 -7.87 0.54 -9.43
CA GLN A 66 -8.61 1.61 -10.09
C GLN A 66 -8.42 2.96 -9.37
N MET A 67 -8.23 2.93 -8.05
CA MET A 67 -8.06 4.16 -7.27
C MET A 67 -7.01 3.96 -6.17
N LEU A 68 -6.03 4.87 -6.17
CA LEU A 68 -5.04 5.01 -5.11
C LEU A 68 -5.23 6.38 -4.45
N VAL A 69 -5.56 6.38 -3.16
CA VAL A 69 -5.72 7.57 -2.34
C VAL A 69 -4.49 7.71 -1.45
N PRO A 70 -3.64 8.72 -1.69
CA PRO A 70 -2.50 8.98 -0.82
C PRO A 70 -2.97 9.57 0.52
N CYS A 71 -2.20 9.34 1.58
CA CYS A 71 -2.51 9.89 2.91
C CYS A 71 -2.29 11.39 3.03
N GLU A 72 -1.45 11.94 2.17
CA GLU A 72 -1.22 13.36 2.08
C GLU A 72 -1.83 13.85 0.78
N LYS A 73 -2.48 15.00 0.85
CA LYS A 73 -2.90 15.70 -0.36
C LYS A 73 -1.63 15.97 -1.15
N ALA A 74 -1.63 15.65 -2.45
CA ALA A 74 -0.57 16.10 -3.33
C ALA A 74 -0.36 17.59 -3.07
N GLY A 75 0.85 17.98 -2.65
CA GLY A 75 1.19 19.38 -2.51
C GLY A 75 0.82 20.09 -3.81
N THR A 76 0.24 21.28 -3.72
CA THR A 76 0.09 22.14 -4.90
C THR A 76 1.48 22.30 -5.49
N VAL A 77 1.75 21.66 -6.63
CA VAL A 77 2.94 21.95 -7.43
C VAL A 77 2.79 23.43 -7.81
N PRO A 78 3.65 24.33 -7.31
CA PRO A 78 3.58 25.73 -7.69
C PRO A 78 3.91 25.91 -9.18
#